data_AF-A0A9P5U6W6-F1
#
_entry.id   AF-A0A9P5U6W6-F1
#
_cell.length_a   1.000
_cell.length_b   1.000
_cell.length_c   1.000
_cell.angle_alpha   90.00
_cell.angle_beta   90.00
_cell.angle_gamma   90.00
#
_symmetry.space_group_name_H-M   'P 1'
#
loop_
_entity.id
_entity.type
_entity.pdbx_description
1 polymer ?
#
loop_
_entity_poly.entity_id
_entity_poly.type
_entity_poly.pdbx_seq_one_letter_code
_entity_poly.pdbx_strand_id
1 'polypeptide(L)'
;MMSISFKLPLTLTCVSVLLCTSLLVSMPVQVGSSPLPDHENRAINLVQRNNEKVSYPLSLWASQIGTEQEHVSLVMHDVLVQGVVAKSMNDFETPLIGHYAAYHGPTTTEKTRIIKLNENVEFASRHEFEAEVLKLSKMTLAPHKPIDEGGNCVDYIKKALEELVEEKALAKMPATFTAWYGANYKRISEGTWIARHKKAEAEHK
;
A
#
# COMPACT_ATOMS: atom_id res chain seq x y z
N MET A 1 7.75 -2.41 68.17
CA MET A 1 6.87 -3.49 67.68
C MET A 1 6.72 -3.28 66.18
N MET A 2 7.07 -4.16 65.25
CA MET A 2 7.63 -5.50 65.28
C MET A 2 8.39 -5.64 63.95
N SER A 3 9.65 -6.06 64.01
CA SER A 3 10.51 -6.38 62.87
C SER A 3 10.45 -7.88 62.67
N ILE A 4 10.28 -8.38 61.44
CA ILE A 4 10.53 -9.79 61.13
C ILE A 4 11.32 -9.88 59.82
N SER A 5 12.60 -10.19 59.99
CA SER A 5 13.49 -10.73 58.96
C SER A 5 13.16 -12.19 58.66
N PHE A 6 13.34 -12.60 57.41
CA PHE A 6 13.59 -14.00 57.07
C PHE A 6 14.91 -14.10 56.29
N LYS A 7 15.89 -14.76 56.92
CA LYS A 7 17.06 -15.38 56.30
C LYS A 7 16.90 -16.90 56.55
N LEU A 8 17.11 -17.75 55.56
CA LEU A 8 18.28 -18.64 55.50
C LEU A 8 18.25 -19.54 54.23
N PRO A 9 19.42 -20.11 53.83
CA PRO A 9 19.74 -20.68 52.52
C PRO A 9 19.97 -22.22 52.53
N LEU A 10 20.62 -22.71 51.46
CA LEU A 10 21.23 -24.03 51.23
C LEU A 10 20.24 -25.16 50.87
N THR A 11 20.47 -25.97 49.84
CA THR A 11 21.68 -26.80 49.64
C THR A 11 22.03 -27.08 48.17
N LEU A 12 23.33 -27.19 47.92
CA LEU A 12 23.94 -27.93 46.82
C LEU A 12 23.65 -29.43 46.97
N THR A 13 23.40 -30.12 45.85
CA THR A 13 23.83 -31.52 45.68
C THR A 13 24.30 -31.78 44.25
N CYS A 14 25.55 -32.22 44.19
CA CYS A 14 26.30 -32.73 43.05
C CYS A 14 26.00 -34.23 42.92
N VAL A 15 25.72 -34.74 41.71
CA VAL A 15 26.11 -36.13 41.32
C VAL A 15 26.36 -36.16 39.81
N SER A 16 27.60 -36.45 39.46
CA SER A 16 28.05 -36.91 38.14
C SER A 16 28.02 -38.45 38.11
N VAL A 17 27.47 -39.06 37.06
CA VAL A 17 27.74 -40.45 36.63
C VAL A 17 27.50 -40.49 35.11
N LEU A 18 28.52 -40.53 34.26
CA LEU A 18 29.40 -41.63 33.82
C LEU A 18 28.90 -42.32 32.53
N LEU A 19 29.78 -42.24 31.52
CA LEU A 19 30.03 -43.11 30.37
C LEU A 19 28.92 -44.05 29.85
N CYS A 20 28.67 -43.95 28.53
CA CYS A 20 28.51 -45.16 27.72
C CYS A 20 29.17 -44.94 26.35
N THR A 21 30.33 -45.56 26.18
CA THR A 21 31.04 -45.76 24.91
C THR A 21 30.60 -47.07 24.27
N SER A 22 30.16 -47.02 23.02
CA SER A 22 30.10 -48.12 22.04
C SER A 22 29.35 -47.60 20.81
N LEU A 23 29.66 -47.89 19.55
CA LEU A 23 30.65 -48.73 18.90
C LEU A 23 30.66 -48.29 17.41
N LEU A 24 31.80 -48.43 16.73
CA LEU A 24 31.96 -48.27 15.28
C LEU A 24 31.10 -49.26 14.48
N VAL A 25 30.47 -48.81 13.37
CA VAL A 25 30.28 -49.63 12.15
C VAL A 25 30.42 -48.79 10.86
N SER A 26 31.41 -49.21 10.08
CA SER A 26 31.74 -49.11 8.65
C SER A 26 30.86 -48.37 7.60
N MET A 27 31.52 -47.41 6.92
CA MET A 27 31.69 -47.16 5.46
C MET A 27 30.45 -47.03 4.51
N PRO A 28 30.66 -46.71 3.22
CA PRO A 28 30.37 -45.40 2.65
C PRO A 28 29.14 -45.43 1.73
N VAL A 29 28.29 -44.41 1.79
CA VAL A 29 27.34 -44.17 0.70
C VAL A 29 27.72 -42.86 0.04
N GLN A 30 28.61 -42.96 -0.95
CA GLN A 30 28.72 -41.94 -1.98
C GLN A 30 27.48 -42.07 -2.85
N VAL A 31 26.40 -41.39 -2.43
CA VAL A 31 25.28 -41.13 -3.33
C VAL A 31 25.77 -40.07 -4.29
N GLY A 32 26.18 -40.52 -5.48
CA GLY A 32 26.21 -39.66 -6.64
C GLY A 32 24.79 -39.27 -6.99
N SER A 33 24.29 -38.20 -6.38
CA SER A 33 23.16 -37.43 -6.88
C SER A 33 23.71 -36.17 -7.50
N SER A 34 23.72 -36.17 -8.82
CA SER A 34 23.86 -34.97 -9.65
C SER A 34 23.04 -33.81 -9.04
N PRO A 35 23.57 -32.57 -8.94
CA PRO A 35 22.83 -31.46 -8.37
C PRO A 35 21.72 -31.07 -9.36
N LEU A 36 20.56 -31.69 -9.22
CA LEU A 36 19.34 -31.13 -9.79
C LEU A 36 19.10 -29.78 -9.07
N PRO A 37 18.83 -28.70 -9.80
CA PRO A 37 18.75 -27.38 -9.20
C PRO A 37 17.53 -27.28 -8.28
N ASP A 38 17.78 -27.32 -6.98
CA ASP A 38 17.30 -26.34 -5.99
C ASP A 38 15.83 -25.91 -6.08
N HIS A 39 14.91 -26.87 -6.25
CA HIS A 39 13.48 -26.56 -6.14
C HIS A 39 13.08 -26.15 -4.71
N GLU A 40 13.68 -26.75 -3.68
CA GLU A 40 13.47 -26.33 -2.29
C GLU A 40 14.10 -24.96 -2.01
N ASN A 41 15.35 -24.72 -2.42
CA ASN A 41 15.96 -23.40 -2.27
C ASN A 41 15.24 -22.31 -3.08
N ARG A 42 14.67 -22.62 -4.26
CA ARG A 42 13.83 -21.66 -4.99
C ARG A 42 12.54 -21.36 -4.24
N ALA A 43 11.84 -22.36 -3.72
CA ALA A 43 10.63 -22.16 -2.94
C ALA A 43 10.89 -21.40 -1.63
N ILE A 44 11.97 -21.74 -0.92
CA ILE A 44 12.41 -21.06 0.31
C ILE A 44 12.79 -19.60 0.00
N ASN A 45 13.54 -19.34 -1.09
CA ASN A 45 13.88 -17.98 -1.51
C ASN A 45 12.64 -17.18 -1.97
N LEU A 46 11.65 -17.80 -2.60
CA LEU A 46 10.38 -17.16 -2.97
C LEU A 46 9.54 -16.81 -1.74
N VAL A 47 9.43 -17.72 -0.78
CA VAL A 47 8.73 -17.49 0.50
C VAL A 47 9.44 -16.42 1.34
N GLN A 48 10.78 -16.44 1.39
CA GLN A 48 11.56 -15.41 2.08
C GLN A 48 11.41 -14.03 1.45
N ARG A 49 11.53 -13.91 0.11
CA ARG A 49 11.30 -12.63 -0.59
C ARG A 49 9.90 -12.09 -0.38
N ASN A 50 8.90 -12.97 -0.24
CA ASN A 50 7.53 -12.53 0.05
C ASN A 50 7.37 -12.01 1.47
N ASN A 51 8.14 -12.50 2.44
CA ASN A 51 8.07 -12.11 3.86
C ASN A 51 9.02 -10.97 4.25
N GLU A 52 9.77 -10.42 3.30
CA GLU A 52 10.61 -9.25 3.57
C GLU A 52 9.78 -7.98 3.64
N LYS A 53 10.09 -7.14 4.62
CA LYS A 53 9.52 -5.81 4.73
C LYS A 53 9.83 -5.03 3.44
N VAL A 54 8.79 -4.47 2.83
CA VAL A 54 8.90 -3.65 1.62
C VAL A 54 8.63 -2.19 1.94
N SER A 55 9.32 -1.30 1.22
CA SER A 55 9.16 0.15 1.35
C SER A 55 9.09 0.75 -0.06
N TYR A 56 7.99 1.44 -0.37
CA TYR A 56 7.76 1.99 -1.70
C TYR A 56 7.55 3.50 -1.65
N PRO A 57 8.17 4.27 -2.55
CA PRO A 57 7.95 5.70 -2.62
C PRO A 57 6.53 6.00 -3.09
N LEU A 58 5.90 7.00 -2.46
CA LEU A 58 4.59 7.51 -2.88
C LEU A 58 4.73 8.69 -3.85
N SER A 59 3.90 8.71 -4.88
CA SER A 59 3.79 9.83 -5.82
C SER A 59 2.34 10.02 -6.28
N LEU A 60 2.00 11.21 -6.75
CA LEU A 60 0.80 11.43 -7.54
C LEU A 60 1.16 11.42 -9.02
N TRP A 61 0.35 10.75 -9.81
CA TRP A 61 0.30 10.95 -11.25
C TRP A 61 -0.89 11.86 -11.56
N ALA A 62 -0.61 13.03 -12.14
CA ALA A 62 -1.63 13.97 -12.59
C ALA A 62 -1.61 14.02 -14.12
N SER A 63 -2.75 13.73 -14.74
CA SER A 63 -2.95 13.77 -16.19
C SER A 63 -3.63 15.05 -16.63
N GLN A 64 -3.37 15.47 -17.85
CA GLN A 64 -3.99 16.64 -18.48
C GLN A 64 -4.07 17.89 -17.58
N ILE A 65 -2.95 18.28 -16.98
CA ILE A 65 -2.92 19.37 -16.00
C ILE A 65 -3.50 20.66 -16.59
N GLY A 66 -4.38 21.29 -15.82
CA GLY A 66 -5.02 22.56 -16.18
C GLY A 66 -6.22 22.41 -17.12
N THR A 67 -6.69 21.18 -17.38
CA THR A 67 -7.89 20.94 -18.19
C THR A 67 -9.05 20.44 -17.33
N GLU A 68 -10.25 20.47 -17.92
CA GLU A 68 -11.48 19.88 -17.37
C GLU A 68 -11.41 18.34 -17.23
N GLN A 69 -10.39 17.69 -17.81
CA GLN A 69 -10.16 16.25 -17.75
C GLN A 69 -8.99 15.89 -16.83
N GLU A 70 -8.54 16.82 -15.99
CA GLU A 70 -7.45 16.54 -15.05
C GLU A 70 -7.82 15.37 -14.14
N HIS A 71 -7.04 14.30 -14.22
CA HIS A 71 -7.22 13.09 -13.41
C HIS A 71 -5.99 12.86 -12.56
N VAL A 72 -6.21 12.44 -11.31
CA VAL A 72 -5.17 12.26 -10.32
C VAL A 72 -5.26 10.85 -9.77
N SER A 73 -4.12 10.16 -9.79
CA SER A 73 -3.98 8.79 -9.30
C SER A 73 -2.82 8.72 -8.30
N LEU A 74 -2.94 7.89 -7.28
CA LEU A 74 -1.86 7.57 -6.36
C LEU A 74 -0.98 6.50 -7.01
N VAL A 75 0.33 6.74 -7.07
CA VAL A 75 1.33 5.78 -7.51
C VAL A 75 1.97 5.16 -6.29
N MET A 76 1.90 3.84 -6.20
CA MET A 76 2.60 3.03 -5.22
C MET A 76 3.36 1.94 -5.97
N HIS A 77 4.70 2.06 -6.02
CA HIS A 77 5.54 1.14 -6.77
C HIS A 77 5.16 1.04 -8.26
N ASP A 78 4.67 -0.12 -8.70
CA ASP A 78 4.24 -0.46 -10.06
C ASP A 78 2.71 -0.42 -10.21
N VAL A 79 2.01 0.23 -9.28
CA VAL A 79 0.53 0.32 -9.27
C VAL A 79 0.07 1.78 -9.23
N LEU A 80 -0.94 2.07 -10.07
CA LEU A 80 -1.80 3.24 -9.97
C LEU A 80 -3.06 2.88 -9.20
N VAL A 81 -3.45 3.68 -8.20
CA VAL A 81 -4.70 3.57 -7.45
C VAL A 81 -5.51 4.86 -7.65
N GLN A 82 -6.77 4.73 -8.08
CA GLN A 82 -7.60 5.87 -8.47
C GLN A 82 -9.10 5.61 -8.25
N GLY A 83 -9.88 6.68 -8.08
CA GLY A 83 -11.33 6.60 -8.01
C GLY A 83 -11.96 6.80 -9.40
N VAL A 84 -12.85 5.89 -9.80
CA VAL A 84 -13.57 5.92 -11.07
C VAL A 84 -15.08 5.86 -10.87
N VAL A 85 -15.86 6.47 -11.76
CA VAL A 85 -17.33 6.35 -11.73
C VAL A 85 -17.74 5.09 -12.48
N ALA A 86 -18.59 4.24 -11.88
CA ALA A 86 -18.86 2.88 -12.34
C ALA A 86 -19.67 2.75 -13.64
N LYS A 87 -20.51 3.74 -13.98
CA LYS A 87 -21.46 3.64 -15.10
C LYS A 87 -21.33 4.75 -16.14
N SER A 88 -21.01 5.97 -15.72
CA SER A 88 -20.93 7.13 -16.61
C SER A 88 -20.24 8.28 -15.88
N MET A 89 -19.39 9.05 -16.55
CA MET A 89 -18.83 10.29 -15.97
C MET A 89 -19.90 11.37 -15.70
N ASN A 90 -21.15 11.17 -16.17
CA ASN A 90 -22.26 12.12 -16.04
C ASN A 90 -23.25 11.77 -14.90
N ASP A 91 -23.03 10.68 -14.14
CA ASP A 91 -23.94 10.26 -13.07
C ASP A 91 -23.47 10.80 -11.71
N PHE A 92 -24.26 11.72 -11.15
CA PHE A 92 -24.00 12.38 -9.86
C PHE A 92 -24.40 11.52 -8.65
N GLU A 93 -25.21 10.49 -8.88
CA GLU A 93 -25.71 9.59 -7.83
C GLU A 93 -24.87 8.32 -7.70
N THR A 94 -23.97 8.07 -8.66
CA THR A 94 -23.07 6.92 -8.62
C THR A 94 -21.82 7.21 -7.77
N PRO A 95 -21.49 6.36 -6.80
CA PRO A 95 -20.28 6.49 -6.00
C PRO A 95 -19.01 6.37 -6.85
N LEU A 96 -17.93 7.04 -6.43
CA LEU A 96 -16.60 6.70 -6.93
C LEU A 96 -16.20 5.34 -6.36
N ILE A 97 -15.79 4.43 -7.23
CA ILE A 97 -15.27 3.12 -6.87
C ILE A 97 -13.77 3.13 -7.11
N GLY A 98 -13.02 2.56 -6.18
CA GLY A 98 -11.61 2.32 -6.35
C GLY A 98 -11.31 1.47 -7.58
N HIS A 99 -10.16 1.73 -8.17
CA HIS A 99 -9.61 0.94 -9.26
C HIS A 99 -8.09 0.98 -9.16
N TYR A 100 -7.45 -0.13 -9.53
CA TYR A 100 -6.01 -0.16 -9.68
C TYR A 100 -5.58 -0.62 -11.07
N ALA A 101 -4.47 -0.10 -11.55
CA ALA A 101 -3.88 -0.45 -12.84
C ALA A 101 -2.36 -0.56 -12.72
N ALA A 102 -1.73 -1.28 -13.64
CA ALA A 102 -0.28 -1.30 -13.73
C ALA A 102 0.24 0.11 -14.08
N TYR A 103 1.25 0.55 -13.33
CA TYR A 103 2.00 1.77 -13.59
C TYR A 103 3.28 1.45 -14.36
N HIS A 104 3.30 1.82 -15.64
CA HIS A 104 4.45 1.55 -16.51
C HIS A 104 5.49 2.69 -16.51
N GLY A 105 5.52 3.50 -15.45
CA GLY A 105 6.39 4.66 -15.36
C GLY A 105 5.81 5.91 -16.03
N PRO A 106 6.56 7.02 -16.01
CA PRO A 106 6.04 8.29 -16.48
C PRO A 106 5.97 8.30 -18.00
N THR A 107 4.76 8.23 -18.55
CA THR A 107 4.48 8.73 -19.89
C THR A 107 4.52 10.26 -19.81
N THR A 108 5.70 10.86 -19.95
CA THR A 108 5.85 12.33 -19.93
C THR A 108 5.37 12.92 -21.26
N THR A 109 4.09 13.24 -21.32
CA THR A 109 3.57 14.22 -22.29
C THR A 109 3.65 15.61 -21.63
N GLU A 110 3.59 16.68 -22.41
CA GLU A 110 3.59 18.06 -21.87
C GLU A 110 2.49 18.31 -20.83
N LYS A 111 1.45 17.46 -20.80
CA LYS A 111 0.29 17.60 -19.92
C LYS A 111 0.24 16.60 -18.76
N THR A 112 1.24 15.76 -18.57
CA THR A 112 1.31 14.81 -17.44
C THR A 112 2.43 15.18 -16.47
N ARG A 113 2.21 15.00 -15.16
CA ARG A 113 3.22 15.27 -14.13
C ARG A 113 3.23 14.21 -13.04
N ILE A 114 4.45 13.90 -12.57
CA ILE A 114 4.67 13.14 -11.34
C ILE A 114 4.99 14.10 -10.21
N ILE A 115 4.26 13.99 -9.11
CA ILE A 115 4.47 14.78 -7.89
C ILE A 115 4.89 13.82 -6.79
N LYS A 116 6.17 13.83 -6.42
CA LYS A 116 6.69 12.99 -5.33
C LYS A 116 6.12 13.47 -3.99
N LEU A 117 5.62 12.55 -3.17
CA LEU A 117 5.02 12.91 -1.88
C LEU A 117 6.04 13.00 -0.73
N ASN A 118 7.29 12.59 -0.97
CA ASN A 118 8.41 12.59 -0.01
C ASN A 118 8.15 11.73 1.25
N GLU A 119 7.32 10.70 1.11
CA GLU A 119 7.08 9.68 2.12
C GLU A 119 7.11 8.32 1.42
N ASN A 120 7.54 7.29 2.15
CA ASN A 120 7.42 5.91 1.71
C ASN A 120 6.26 5.26 2.45
N VAL A 121 5.55 4.38 1.74
CA VAL A 121 4.63 3.43 2.36
C VAL A 121 5.41 2.15 2.69
N GLU A 122 5.19 1.61 3.88
CA GLU A 122 5.89 0.43 4.38
C GLU A 122 4.90 -0.70 4.67
N PHE A 123 5.26 -1.92 4.29
CA PHE A 123 4.49 -3.13 4.55
C PHE A 123 5.41 -4.22 5.08
N ALA A 124 4.92 -5.13 5.92
CA ALA A 124 5.72 -6.22 6.44
C ALA A 124 6.07 -7.26 5.37
N SER A 125 5.35 -7.27 4.25
CA SER A 125 5.53 -8.22 3.14
C SER A 125 5.04 -7.65 1.81
N ARG A 126 5.47 -8.26 0.69
CA ARG A 126 4.87 -7.99 -0.62
C ARG A 126 3.39 -8.39 -0.67
N HIS A 127 3.04 -9.46 0.04
CA HIS A 127 1.65 -9.95 0.10
C HIS A 127 0.71 -8.94 0.77
N GLU A 128 1.15 -8.32 1.87
CA GLU A 128 0.39 -7.28 2.57
C GLU A 128 0.20 -6.03 1.70
N PHE A 129 1.24 -5.63 0.96
CA PHE A 129 1.11 -4.56 -0.05
C PHE A 129 0.01 -4.88 -1.08
N GLU A 130 0.01 -6.09 -1.64
CA GLU A 130 -0.99 -6.50 -2.64
C GLU A 130 -2.41 -6.58 -2.06
N ALA A 131 -2.54 -7.04 -0.81
CA ALA A 131 -3.80 -7.04 -0.08
C ALA A 131 -4.34 -5.62 0.14
N GLU A 132 -3.46 -4.68 0.51
CA GLU A 132 -3.84 -3.28 0.72
C GLU A 132 -4.24 -2.61 -0.60
N VAL A 133 -3.49 -2.82 -1.68
CA VAL A 133 -3.88 -2.35 -3.03
C VAL A 133 -5.28 -2.84 -3.40
N LEU A 134 -5.58 -4.12 -3.17
CA LEU A 134 -6.89 -4.72 -3.44
C LEU A 134 -7.98 -4.15 -2.53
N LYS A 135 -7.65 -3.83 -1.28
CA LYS A 135 -8.57 -3.19 -0.33
C LYS A 135 -8.91 -1.78 -0.79
N LEU A 136 -7.90 -0.96 -1.11
CA LEU A 136 -8.10 0.38 -1.66
C LEU A 136 -8.93 0.35 -2.94
N SER A 137 -8.71 -0.62 -3.83
CA SER A 137 -9.48 -0.73 -5.06
C SER A 137 -10.95 -1.14 -4.87
N LYS A 138 -11.33 -1.62 -3.68
CA LYS A 138 -12.73 -1.93 -3.34
C LYS A 138 -13.40 -0.81 -2.57
N MET A 139 -12.64 0.20 -2.13
CA MET A 139 -13.16 1.35 -1.43
C MET A 139 -14.12 2.13 -2.32
N THR A 140 -15.26 2.51 -1.75
CA THR A 140 -16.21 3.40 -2.40
C THR A 140 -16.26 4.72 -1.64
N LEU A 141 -16.25 5.82 -2.37
CA LEU A 141 -16.64 7.10 -1.84
C LEU A 141 -18.09 7.36 -2.21
N ALA A 142 -18.85 7.88 -1.24
CA ALA A 142 -20.24 8.26 -1.43
C ALA A 142 -20.40 9.13 -2.69
N PRO A 143 -21.60 9.11 -3.31
CA PRO A 143 -21.88 9.91 -4.49
C PRO A 143 -21.47 11.36 -4.29
N HIS A 144 -21.01 11.97 -5.39
CA HIS A 144 -20.64 13.38 -5.40
C HIS A 144 -21.76 14.21 -4.79
N LYS A 145 -21.45 14.90 -3.70
CA LYS A 145 -22.26 16.02 -3.23
C LYS A 145 -21.81 17.28 -4.00
N PRO A 146 -22.51 18.43 -3.91
CA PRO A 146 -22.12 19.65 -4.63
C PRO A 146 -20.66 20.04 -4.41
N ILE A 147 -20.08 20.93 -5.24
CA ILE A 147 -18.66 21.39 -5.20
C ILE A 147 -18.08 21.56 -3.78
N ASP A 148 -18.90 22.02 -2.84
CA ASP A 148 -18.53 22.34 -1.47
C ASP A 148 -18.42 21.12 -0.53
N GLU A 149 -18.86 19.93 -0.95
CA GLU A 149 -18.93 18.70 -0.14
C GLU A 149 -18.07 17.54 -0.70
N GLY A 150 -17.39 17.73 -1.83
CA GLY A 150 -16.39 16.81 -2.39
C GLY A 150 -16.90 15.68 -3.29
N GLY A 151 -16.05 14.68 -3.50
CA GLY A 151 -16.34 13.45 -4.24
C GLY A 151 -15.52 13.24 -5.51
N ASN A 152 -14.45 14.00 -5.79
CA ASN A 152 -13.66 13.83 -7.02
C ASN A 152 -12.46 12.85 -6.83
N CYS A 153 -11.67 12.63 -7.90
CA CYS A 153 -10.53 11.73 -7.84
C CYS A 153 -9.50 12.09 -6.75
N VAL A 154 -9.35 13.37 -6.41
CA VAL A 154 -8.46 13.86 -5.34
C VAL A 154 -9.01 13.50 -3.95
N ASP A 155 -10.32 13.53 -3.73
CA ASP A 155 -10.93 13.07 -2.48
C ASP A 155 -10.69 11.57 -2.28
N TYR A 156 -10.76 10.79 -3.37
CA TYR A 156 -10.39 9.39 -3.34
C TYR A 156 -8.93 9.19 -2.93
N ILE A 157 -8.00 9.98 -3.47
CA ILE A 157 -6.58 9.93 -3.06
C ILE A 157 -6.43 10.27 -1.58
N LYS A 158 -7.11 11.32 -1.10
CA LYS A 158 -7.09 11.71 0.31
C LYS A 158 -7.54 10.55 1.19
N LYS A 159 -8.69 9.94 0.88
CA LYS A 159 -9.21 8.81 1.65
C LYS A 159 -8.29 7.59 1.59
N ALA A 160 -7.68 7.31 0.44
CA ALA A 160 -6.71 6.22 0.31
C ALA A 160 -5.47 6.45 1.18
N LEU A 161 -4.95 7.68 1.23
CA LEU A 161 -3.84 8.04 2.12
C LEU A 161 -4.23 8.00 3.60
N GLU A 162 -5.46 8.38 3.96
CA GLU A 162 -5.99 8.24 5.31
C GLU A 162 -6.05 6.76 5.74
N GLU A 163 -6.51 5.89 4.84
CA GLU A 163 -6.55 4.43 5.08
C GLU A 163 -5.14 3.85 5.33
N LEU A 164 -4.15 4.26 4.52
CA LEU A 164 -2.75 3.84 4.72
C LEU A 164 -2.18 4.32 6.07
N VAL A 165 -2.64 5.46 6.58
CA VAL A 165 -2.27 5.94 7.92
C VAL A 165 -2.95 5.13 9.01
N GLU A 166 -4.24 4.82 8.85
CA GLU A 166 -5.02 4.01 9.79
C GLU A 166 -4.43 2.60 9.94
N GLU A 167 -4.03 1.98 8.83
CA GLU A 167 -3.37 0.67 8.78
C GLU A 167 -1.88 0.71 9.16
N LYS A 168 -1.35 1.89 9.50
CA LYS A 168 0.06 2.12 9.87
C LYS A 168 1.07 1.77 8.77
N ALA A 169 0.61 1.58 7.54
CA ALA A 169 1.46 1.47 6.36
C ALA A 169 2.14 2.82 6.05
N LEU A 170 1.52 3.92 6.49
CA LEU A 170 2.06 5.26 6.43
C LEU A 170 2.07 5.88 7.84
N ALA A 171 3.17 6.49 8.26
CA ALA A 171 3.26 7.05 9.62
C ALA A 171 2.33 8.26 9.83
N LYS A 172 2.09 9.04 8.78
CA LYS A 172 1.25 10.26 8.78
C LYS A 172 0.90 10.67 7.35
N MET A 173 -0.09 11.54 7.21
CA MET A 173 -0.42 12.17 5.93
C MET A 173 0.79 12.92 5.34
N PRO A 174 1.17 12.73 4.06
CA PRO A 174 2.32 13.42 3.49
C PRO A 174 2.08 14.93 3.41
N ALA A 175 2.98 15.72 3.99
CA ALA A 175 2.85 17.19 3.98
C ALA A 175 2.79 17.75 2.55
N THR A 176 3.53 17.13 1.62
CA THR A 176 3.51 17.47 0.19
C THR A 176 2.12 17.26 -0.42
N PHE A 177 1.42 16.19 -0.03
CA PHE A 177 0.04 15.96 -0.46
C PHE A 177 -0.89 17.02 0.13
N THR A 178 -0.82 17.30 1.43
CA THR A 178 -1.66 18.33 2.07
C THR A 178 -1.50 19.70 1.42
N ALA A 179 -0.27 20.12 1.14
CA ALA A 179 0.01 21.38 0.44
C ALA A 179 -0.53 21.37 -1.01
N TRP A 180 -0.29 20.28 -1.75
CA TRP A 180 -0.77 20.15 -3.12
C TRP A 180 -2.30 20.13 -3.20
N TYR A 181 -2.95 19.40 -2.30
CA TYR A 181 -4.40 19.33 -2.14
C TYR A 181 -4.97 20.74 -1.92
N GLY A 182 -4.47 21.47 -0.93
CA GLY A 182 -4.96 22.83 -0.64
C GLY A 182 -4.82 23.79 -1.83
N ALA A 183 -3.74 23.68 -2.60
CA ALA A 183 -3.49 24.55 -3.75
C ALA A 183 -4.31 24.19 -5.00
N ASN A 184 -4.71 22.93 -5.17
CA ASN A 184 -5.29 22.44 -6.44
C ASN A 184 -6.74 21.97 -6.33
N TYR A 185 -7.20 21.64 -5.13
CA TYR A 185 -8.50 21.00 -4.93
C TYR A 185 -9.65 21.78 -5.56
N LYS A 186 -9.78 23.08 -5.24
CA LYS A 186 -10.84 23.94 -5.77
C LYS A 186 -10.87 23.93 -7.30
N ARG A 187 -9.72 24.12 -7.94
CA ARG A 187 -9.59 24.16 -9.41
C ARG A 187 -10.00 22.83 -10.05
N ILE A 188 -9.56 21.70 -9.48
CA ILE A 188 -9.87 20.36 -10.00
C ILE A 188 -11.36 20.04 -9.79
N SER A 189 -11.91 20.38 -8.62
CA SER A 189 -13.33 20.25 -8.32
C SER A 189 -14.20 21.06 -9.29
N GLU A 190 -13.86 22.32 -9.51
CA GLU A 190 -14.57 23.20 -10.45
C GLU A 190 -14.47 22.68 -11.89
N GLY A 191 -13.28 22.29 -12.36
CA GLY A 191 -13.10 21.72 -13.69
C GLY A 191 -13.92 20.45 -13.89
N THR A 192 -13.92 19.55 -12.91
CA THR A 192 -14.70 18.30 -12.94
C THR A 192 -16.20 18.59 -12.93
N TRP A 193 -16.66 19.56 -12.12
CA TRP A 193 -18.07 19.89 -11.97
C TRP A 193 -18.63 20.68 -13.17
N ILE A 194 -17.92 21.72 -13.62
CA ILE A 194 -18.33 22.58 -14.73
C ILE A 194 -18.40 21.79 -16.04
N ALA A 195 -17.39 20.96 -16.32
CA ALA A 195 -17.37 20.11 -17.50
C ALA A 195 -18.57 19.16 -17.55
N ARG A 196 -18.97 18.64 -16.38
CA ARG A 196 -20.08 17.69 -16.25
C ARG A 196 -21.45 18.37 -16.34
N HIS A 197 -21.63 19.54 -15.70
CA HIS A 197 -22.88 20.30 -15.79
C HIS A 197 -23.14 20.87 -17.19
N LYS A 198 -22.14 21.46 -17.83
CA LYS A 198 -22.28 21.98 -19.21
C LYS A 198 -22.61 20.88 -20.20
N LYS A 199 -22.09 19.66 -19.98
CA LYS A 199 -22.39 18.49 -20.81
C LYS A 199 -23.81 17.97 -20.58
N ALA A 200 -24.26 17.88 -19.32
CA ALA A 200 -25.64 17.52 -19.00
C ALA A 200 -26.64 18.51 -19.61
N GLU A 201 -26.38 19.82 -19.54
CA GLU A 201 -27.22 20.85 -20.17
C GLU A 201 -27.25 20.76 -21.70
N ALA A 202 -26.18 20.27 -22.33
CA ALA A 202 -26.10 20.09 -23.78
C ALA A 202 -26.81 18.80 -24.25
N GLU A 203 -26.85 17.75 -23.44
CA GLU A 203 -27.54 16.48 -23.74
C GLU A 203 -29.08 16.58 -23.57
N HIS A 204 -29.57 17.62 -22.89
CA HIS A 204 -31.00 17.89 -22.64
C HIS A 204 -31.61 19.01 -23.51
N LYS A 205 -30.88 19.54 -24.49
CA LYS A 205 -31.37 20.52 -25.48
C LYS A 205 -31.47 19.89 -26.86
#